data_AF-A0A842P3U8-F1
#
_entry.id   AF-A0A842P3U8-F1
#
_cell.length_a   1.000
_cell.length_b   1.000
_cell.length_c   1.000
_cell.angle_alpha   90.00
_cell.angle_beta   90.00
_cell.angle_gamma   90.00
#
_symmetry.space_group_name_H-M   'P 1'
#
loop_
_entity.id
_entity.type
_entity.pdbx_description
1 polymer ?
#
loop_
_entity_poly.entity_id
_entity_poly.type
_entity_poly.pdbx_seq_one_letter_code
_entity_poly.pdbx_strand_id
1 'polypeptide(L)'
;MALPELPPITHLAVSEGCGGTSLALQYARDALIDGGRVIWVCEKTPDSQRFSQILSDVDVVSLAKFHMMECGEVIAGGVLTAGKLAERLTPQLFVIDDWTPRTGQPDRLAISAIETICKILESTECKLLITSALYSDASGKEQWKTRGKNLLEHLTPANWRLTIIEGGLQKRTLLAEEETIQLQINDEGFS
;
A
#
# COMPACT_ATOMS: atom_id res chain seq x y z
N MET A 1 10.15 9.55 13.17
CA MET A 1 10.96 9.84 11.95
C MET A 1 9.99 10.04 10.80
N ALA A 2 10.34 10.78 9.75
CA ALA A 2 9.53 10.80 8.52
C ALA A 2 9.76 9.49 7.76
N LEU A 3 8.71 8.91 7.18
CA LEU A 3 8.85 7.77 6.28
C LEU A 3 9.62 8.19 5.01
N PRO A 4 10.31 7.27 4.32
CA PRO A 4 10.95 7.59 3.05
C PRO A 4 9.91 8.03 2.02
N GLU A 5 10.29 8.92 1.09
CA GLU A 5 9.42 9.38 0.02
C GLU A 5 9.01 8.20 -0.88
N LEU A 6 7.75 8.15 -1.30
CA LEU A 6 7.27 7.14 -2.25
C LEU A 6 7.71 7.47 -3.69
N PRO A 7 8.38 6.54 -4.37
CA PRO A 7 8.48 6.54 -5.83
C PRO A 7 7.09 6.63 -6.49
N PRO A 8 6.99 7.10 -7.76
CA PRO A 8 5.73 7.28 -8.46
C PRO A 8 4.80 6.05 -8.40
N ILE A 9 5.36 4.85 -8.53
CA ILE A 9 4.66 3.58 -8.35
C ILE A 9 5.51 2.75 -7.41
N THR A 10 4.95 2.31 -6.29
CA THR A 10 5.65 1.52 -5.29
C THR A 10 4.88 0.23 -5.01
N HIS A 11 5.59 -0.89 -5.08
CA HIS A 11 5.07 -2.17 -4.62
C HIS A 11 5.67 -2.50 -3.25
N LEU A 12 4.84 -2.52 -2.21
CA LEU A 12 5.22 -2.85 -0.85
C LEU A 12 4.78 -4.27 -0.50
N ALA A 13 5.75 -5.17 -0.39
CA ALA A 13 5.51 -6.53 0.06
C ALA A 13 5.66 -6.64 1.58
N VAL A 14 4.65 -7.17 2.26
CA VAL A 14 4.53 -7.10 3.73
C VAL A 14 4.48 -8.48 4.36
N SER A 15 5.31 -8.74 5.36
CA SER A 15 5.18 -9.98 6.15
C SER A 15 3.94 -9.93 7.02
N GLU A 16 3.35 -11.08 7.32
CA GLU A 16 2.17 -11.14 8.18
C GLU A 16 2.43 -10.44 9.53
N GLY A 17 1.44 -9.67 10.00
CA GLY A 17 1.50 -8.95 11.28
C GLY A 17 2.50 -7.79 11.34
N CYS A 18 3.19 -7.43 10.24
CA CYS A 18 4.20 -6.38 10.28
C CYS A 18 3.62 -4.95 10.24
N GLY A 19 2.33 -4.80 9.92
CA GLY A 19 1.66 -3.50 9.87
C GLY A 19 1.66 -2.84 8.50
N GLY A 20 1.63 -3.62 7.41
CA GLY A 20 1.55 -3.11 6.02
C GLY A 20 0.48 -2.06 5.79
N THR A 21 -0.78 -2.39 6.12
CA THR A 21 -1.91 -1.45 6.07
C THR A 21 -1.67 -0.22 6.94
N SER A 22 -1.00 -0.34 8.08
CA SER A 22 -0.67 0.81 8.93
C SER A 22 0.35 1.75 8.28
N LEU A 23 1.35 1.21 7.56
CA LEU A 23 2.33 2.02 6.84
C LEU A 23 1.64 2.77 5.69
N ALA A 24 0.77 2.09 4.94
CA ALA A 24 -0.02 2.72 3.88
C ALA A 24 -1.00 3.77 4.42
N LEU A 25 -1.65 3.54 5.56
CA LEU A 25 -2.49 4.55 6.23
C LEU A 25 -1.68 5.76 6.70
N GLN A 26 -0.43 5.57 7.11
CA GLN A 26 0.44 6.69 7.47
C GLN A 26 0.79 7.56 6.25
N TYR A 27 1.12 6.96 5.10
CA TYR A 27 1.27 7.73 3.86
C TYR A 27 -0.02 8.45 3.46
N ALA A 28 -1.18 7.82 3.67
CA ALA A 28 -2.47 8.46 3.44
C ALA A 28 -2.67 9.65 4.38
N ARG A 29 -2.37 9.51 5.67
CA ARG A 29 -2.43 10.60 6.64
C ARG A 29 -1.57 11.78 6.20
N ASP A 30 -0.31 11.52 5.86
CA ASP A 30 0.64 12.56 5.49
C ASP A 30 0.16 13.30 4.21
N ALA A 31 -0.35 12.57 3.21
CA ALA A 31 -0.96 13.17 2.01
C ALA A 31 -2.22 14.01 2.32
N LEU A 32 -3.04 13.61 3.29
CA LEU A 32 -4.22 14.39 3.69
C LEU A 32 -3.83 15.67 4.44
N ILE A 33 -2.82 15.59 5.32
CA ILE A 33 -2.28 16.74 6.07
C ILE A 33 -1.68 17.78 5.11
N ASP A 34 -1.03 17.33 4.04
CA ASP A 34 -0.52 18.19 2.96
C ASP A 34 -1.64 18.81 2.09
N GLY A 35 -2.91 18.55 2.43
CA GLY A 35 -4.07 19.08 1.73
C GLY A 35 -4.46 18.27 0.50
N GLY A 36 -3.77 17.17 0.22
CA GLY A 36 -4.03 16.26 -0.87
C GLY A 36 -5.27 15.40 -0.68
N ARG A 37 -5.46 14.49 -1.62
CA ARG A 37 -6.58 13.57 -1.67
C ARG A 37 -6.08 12.14 -1.80
N VAL A 38 -6.73 11.23 -1.09
CA VAL A 38 -6.37 9.81 -1.11
C VAL A 38 -7.53 9.01 -1.68
N ILE A 39 -7.23 8.10 -2.60
CA ILE A 39 -8.15 7.04 -3.02
C ILE A 39 -7.58 5.71 -2.53
N TRP A 40 -8.40 4.91 -1.87
CA TRP A 40 -8.00 3.64 -1.26
C TRP A 40 -8.91 2.51 -1.74
N VAL A 41 -8.32 1.47 -2.30
CA VAL A 41 -9.01 0.26 -2.74
C VAL A 41 -8.50 -0.92 -1.92
N CYS A 42 -9.39 -1.73 -1.38
CA CYS A 42 -9.04 -2.88 -0.55
C CYS A 42 -10.05 -4.01 -0.67
N GLU A 43 -9.61 -5.25 -0.39
CA GLU A 43 -10.51 -6.40 -0.23
C GLU A 43 -11.44 -6.18 0.97
N LYS A 44 -10.90 -5.72 2.09
CA LYS A 44 -11.59 -5.48 3.35
C LYS A 44 -11.14 -4.15 3.95
N THR A 45 -12.07 -3.37 4.51
CA THR A 45 -11.71 -2.12 5.19
C THR A 45 -10.66 -2.35 6.30
N PRO A 46 -9.71 -1.41 6.49
CA PRO A 46 -8.80 -1.43 7.62
C PRO A 46 -9.55 -1.51 8.96
N ASP A 47 -8.90 -2.08 9.97
CA ASP A 47 -9.41 -2.08 11.33
C ASP A 47 -9.74 -0.65 11.79
N SER A 48 -10.97 -0.44 12.30
CA SER A 48 -11.47 0.90 12.61
C SER A 48 -10.70 1.57 13.75
N GLN A 49 -10.26 0.79 14.75
CA GLN A 49 -9.47 1.34 15.85
C GLN A 49 -8.11 1.79 15.31
N ARG A 50 -7.44 0.95 14.52
CA ARG A 50 -6.16 1.29 13.92
C ARG A 50 -6.24 2.48 12.98
N PHE A 51 -7.30 2.55 12.17
CA PHE A 51 -7.60 3.70 11.31
C PHE A 51 -7.71 4.99 12.13
N SER A 52 -8.52 4.99 13.20
CA SER A 52 -8.69 6.16 14.06
C SER A 52 -7.42 6.57 14.79
N GLN A 53 -6.58 5.62 15.21
CA GLN A 53 -5.30 5.91 15.85
C GLN A 53 -4.31 6.58 14.89
N ILE A 54 -4.17 6.05 13.67
CA ILE A 54 -3.21 6.59 12.70
C ILE A 54 -3.65 7.96 12.18
N LEU A 55 -4.94 8.14 11.89
CA LEU A 55 -5.48 9.39 11.35
C LEU A 55 -5.95 10.38 12.43
N SER A 56 -5.54 10.21 13.70
CA SER A 56 -6.00 11.04 14.83
C SER A 56 -5.78 12.54 14.62
N ASP A 57 -4.71 12.88 13.90
CA ASP A 57 -4.25 14.26 13.71
C ASP A 57 -4.78 14.89 12.41
N VAL A 58 -5.57 14.15 11.63
CA VAL A 58 -6.18 14.66 10.40
C VAL A 58 -7.49 15.37 10.74
N ASP A 59 -7.57 16.65 10.40
CA ASP A 59 -8.80 17.42 10.61
C ASP A 59 -9.95 16.90 9.72
N VAL A 60 -11.19 17.19 10.11
CA VAL A 60 -12.40 16.69 9.43
C VAL A 60 -12.48 17.10 7.95
N VAL A 61 -11.99 18.28 7.59
CA VAL A 61 -12.02 18.78 6.21
C VAL A 61 -11.02 18.02 5.35
N SER A 62 -9.83 17.75 5.89
CA SER A 62 -8.83 16.92 5.24
C SER A 62 -9.29 15.46 5.15
N LEU A 63 -9.85 14.89 6.22
CA LEU A 63 -10.35 13.52 6.25
C LEU A 63 -11.48 13.27 5.23
N ALA A 64 -12.31 14.28 4.93
CA ALA A 64 -13.32 14.20 3.87
C ALA A 64 -12.74 14.01 2.46
N LYS A 65 -11.41 14.15 2.29
CA LYS A 65 -10.68 13.84 1.04
C LYS A 65 -10.16 12.40 0.99
N PHE A 66 -10.41 11.57 2.00
CA PHE A 66 -10.11 10.15 1.97
C PHE A 66 -11.28 9.35 1.39
N HIS A 67 -11.10 8.80 0.19
CA HIS A 67 -12.12 8.04 -0.53
C HIS A 67 -11.75 6.55 -0.52
N MET A 68 -12.48 5.75 0.25
CA MET A 68 -12.24 4.32 0.37
C MET A 68 -13.29 3.49 -0.36
N MET A 69 -12.85 2.41 -0.98
CA MET A 69 -13.70 1.40 -1.59
C MET A 69 -13.26 0.00 -1.14
N GLU A 70 -14.15 -0.65 -0.39
CA GLU A 70 -14.09 -2.09 -0.15
C GLU A 70 -14.72 -2.81 -1.34
N CYS A 71 -14.01 -3.78 -1.92
CA CYS A 71 -14.46 -4.50 -3.12
C CYS A 71 -14.49 -6.02 -2.96
N GLY A 72 -14.23 -6.53 -1.75
CA GLY A 72 -14.17 -7.96 -1.49
C GLY A 72 -13.14 -8.66 -2.38
N GLU A 73 -13.39 -9.93 -2.70
CA GLU A 73 -12.45 -10.76 -3.47
C GLU A 73 -12.27 -10.28 -4.93
N VAL A 74 -13.13 -9.40 -5.44
CA VAL A 74 -13.12 -8.93 -6.85
C VAL A 74 -12.39 -7.59 -6.97
N ILE A 75 -11.11 -7.57 -6.59
CA ILE A 75 -10.35 -6.32 -6.48
C ILE A 75 -10.21 -5.58 -7.82
N ALA A 76 -10.14 -6.30 -8.94
CA ALA A 76 -10.01 -5.72 -10.27
C ALA A 76 -11.13 -4.70 -10.58
N GLY A 77 -12.37 -5.03 -10.20
CA GLY A 77 -13.52 -4.15 -10.42
C GLY A 77 -13.47 -2.89 -9.55
N GLY A 78 -13.02 -3.03 -8.30
CA GLY A 78 -12.80 -1.90 -7.39
C GLY A 78 -11.72 -0.96 -7.92
N VAL A 79 -10.57 -1.52 -8.33
CA VAL A 79 -9.44 -0.75 -8.89
C VAL A 79 -9.89 0.07 -10.11
N LEU A 80 -10.56 -0.54 -11.09
CA LEU A 80 -11.04 0.17 -12.28
C LEU A 80 -12.09 1.24 -11.96
N THR A 81 -12.96 1.00 -10.99
CA THR A 81 -13.98 1.96 -10.56
C THR A 81 -13.34 3.16 -9.87
N ALA A 82 -12.34 2.93 -9.02
CA ALA A 82 -11.56 3.97 -8.35
C ALA A 82 -10.71 4.76 -9.35
N GLY A 83 -10.20 4.12 -10.41
CA GLY A 83 -9.50 4.81 -11.50
C GLY A 83 -10.31 5.92 -12.14
N LYS A 84 -11.59 5.65 -12.44
CA LYS A 84 -12.52 6.66 -12.98
C LYS A 84 -12.74 7.82 -12.01
N LEU A 85 -12.66 7.56 -10.70
CA LEU A 85 -12.72 8.59 -9.68
C LEU A 85 -11.42 9.40 -9.65
N ALA A 86 -10.26 8.75 -9.80
CA ALA A 86 -8.95 9.39 -9.83
C ALA A 86 -8.82 10.39 -10.99
N GLU A 87 -9.32 10.05 -12.19
CA GLU A 87 -9.35 10.96 -13.35
C GLU A 87 -10.06 12.30 -13.05
N ARG A 88 -11.08 12.26 -12.19
CA ARG A 88 -11.91 13.44 -11.86
C ARG A 88 -11.40 14.22 -10.66
N LEU A 89 -10.87 13.50 -9.68
CA LEU A 89 -10.53 14.06 -8.36
C LEU A 89 -9.05 14.35 -8.16
N THR A 90 -8.19 13.88 -9.09
CA THR A 90 -6.74 14.09 -9.12
C THR A 90 -6.09 13.87 -7.75
N PRO A 91 -6.11 12.63 -7.22
CA PRO A 91 -5.55 12.32 -5.92
C PRO A 91 -4.03 12.50 -5.87
N GLN A 92 -3.50 12.79 -4.69
CA GLN A 92 -2.06 12.78 -4.43
C GLN A 92 -1.56 11.34 -4.19
N LEU A 93 -2.42 10.48 -3.63
CA LEU A 93 -2.10 9.08 -3.37
C LEU A 93 -3.26 8.17 -3.78
N PHE A 94 -2.94 7.13 -4.55
CA PHE A 94 -3.82 6.02 -4.84
C PHE A 94 -3.24 4.76 -4.18
N VAL A 95 -4.01 4.12 -3.31
CA VAL A 95 -3.61 2.89 -2.62
C VAL A 95 -4.42 1.71 -3.12
N ILE A 96 -3.73 0.62 -3.45
CA ILE A 96 -4.32 -0.70 -3.67
C ILE A 96 -3.80 -1.61 -2.56
N ASP A 97 -4.58 -1.74 -1.49
CA ASP A 97 -4.20 -2.50 -0.30
C ASP A 97 -4.57 -3.98 -0.43
N ASP A 98 -3.59 -4.82 -0.13
CA ASP A 98 -3.60 -6.29 -0.17
C ASP A 98 -4.19 -6.84 -1.48
N TRP A 99 -3.58 -6.47 -2.61
CA TRP A 99 -4.18 -6.75 -3.92
C TRP A 99 -4.24 -8.21 -4.33
N THR A 100 -3.48 -9.04 -3.61
CA THR A 100 -3.32 -10.44 -3.93
C THR A 100 -4.19 -11.31 -3.03
N PRO A 101 -4.82 -12.37 -3.56
CA PRO A 101 -5.55 -13.28 -2.71
C PRO A 101 -4.61 -13.95 -1.70
N ARG A 102 -5.13 -14.22 -0.49
CA ARG A 102 -4.39 -14.90 0.59
C ARG A 102 -3.86 -16.27 0.17
N THR A 103 -4.59 -16.96 -0.71
CA THR A 103 -4.23 -18.27 -1.25
C THR A 103 -4.34 -18.30 -2.77
N GLY A 104 -3.58 -19.17 -3.42
CA GLY A 104 -3.61 -19.31 -4.88
C GLY A 104 -2.73 -18.29 -5.60
N GLN A 105 -2.97 -18.12 -6.91
CA GLN A 105 -2.21 -17.20 -7.75
C GLN A 105 -2.89 -15.84 -7.81
N PRO A 106 -2.13 -14.73 -7.97
CA PRO A 106 -2.70 -13.42 -8.25
C PRO A 106 -3.59 -13.44 -9.51
N ASP A 107 -4.73 -12.76 -9.44
CA ASP A 107 -5.67 -12.67 -10.56
C ASP A 107 -5.09 -11.79 -11.69
N ARG A 108 -5.11 -12.31 -12.92
CA ARG A 108 -4.69 -11.57 -14.12
C ARG A 108 -5.55 -10.34 -14.37
N LEU A 109 -6.83 -10.37 -14.00
CA LEU A 109 -7.70 -9.21 -14.12
C LEU A 109 -7.28 -8.10 -13.16
N ALA A 110 -6.82 -8.45 -11.95
CA ALA A 110 -6.30 -7.46 -11.00
C ALA A 110 -5.03 -6.78 -11.55
N ILE A 111 -4.12 -7.54 -12.16
CA ILE A 111 -2.91 -6.99 -12.79
C ILE A 111 -3.29 -6.06 -13.94
N SER A 112 -4.18 -6.48 -14.84
CA SER A 112 -4.63 -5.64 -15.95
C SER A 112 -5.32 -4.36 -15.47
N ALA A 113 -6.06 -4.43 -14.36
CA ALA A 113 -6.63 -3.26 -13.71
C ALA A 113 -5.55 -2.32 -13.17
N ILE A 114 -4.53 -2.84 -12.47
CA ILE A 114 -3.38 -2.07 -11.99
C ILE A 114 -2.65 -1.38 -13.15
N GLU A 115 -2.37 -2.11 -14.24
CA GLU A 115 -1.75 -1.55 -15.45
C GLU A 115 -2.57 -0.39 -16.05
N THR A 116 -3.89 -0.54 -16.03
CA THR A 116 -4.81 0.51 -16.50
C THR A 116 -4.72 1.74 -15.60
N ILE A 117 -4.65 1.56 -14.29
CA ILE A 117 -4.46 2.68 -13.34
C ILE A 117 -3.11 3.35 -13.52
N CYS A 118 -2.03 2.60 -13.71
CA CYS A 118 -0.71 3.18 -13.99
C CYS A 118 -0.76 4.14 -15.18
N LYS A 119 -1.43 3.74 -16.28
CA LYS A 119 -1.60 4.59 -17.47
C LYS A 119 -2.46 5.83 -17.21
N ILE A 120 -3.52 5.69 -16.41
CA ILE A 120 -4.38 6.81 -16.02
C ILE A 120 -3.60 7.84 -15.20
N LEU A 121 -2.73 7.37 -14.31
CA LEU A 121 -1.96 8.21 -13.39
C LEU A 121 -0.65 8.73 -14.00
N GLU A 122 -0.17 8.18 -15.11
CA GLU A 122 1.13 8.49 -15.74
C GLU A 122 1.34 9.99 -16.02
N SER A 123 0.27 10.72 -16.35
CA SER A 123 0.32 12.17 -16.61
C SER A 123 -0.01 13.02 -15.38
N THR A 124 0.04 12.45 -14.18
CA THR A 124 -0.33 13.12 -12.93
C THR A 124 0.80 12.99 -11.90
N GLU A 125 0.80 13.85 -10.88
CA GLU A 125 1.71 13.73 -9.74
C GLU A 125 1.24 12.70 -8.70
N CYS A 126 0.19 11.92 -9.02
CA CYS A 126 -0.36 10.91 -8.11
C CYS A 126 0.64 9.77 -7.89
N LYS A 127 0.94 9.47 -6.63
CA LYS A 127 1.69 8.28 -6.25
C LYS A 127 0.76 7.07 -6.17
N LEU A 128 1.20 5.93 -6.70
CA LEU A 128 0.51 4.66 -6.59
C LEU A 128 1.24 3.73 -5.60
N LEU A 129 0.59 3.40 -4.49
CA LEU A 129 1.09 2.43 -3.51
C LEU A 129 0.28 1.14 -3.60
N ILE A 130 0.96 0.04 -3.91
CA ILE A 130 0.37 -1.29 -4.05
C ILE A 130 0.92 -2.16 -2.92
N THR A 131 0.08 -2.75 -2.08
CA THR A 131 0.55 -3.64 -0.99
C THR A 131 0.18 -5.09 -1.27
N SER A 132 1.06 -6.03 -0.90
CA SER A 132 0.80 -7.47 -1.04
C SER A 132 1.49 -8.27 0.07
N ALA A 133 0.98 -9.47 0.38
CA ALA A 133 1.64 -10.34 1.34
C ALA A 133 2.99 -10.92 0.83
N LEU A 134 3.99 -10.95 1.71
CA LEU A 134 5.16 -11.82 1.58
C LEU A 134 4.78 -13.26 1.92
N TYR A 135 5.41 -14.23 1.26
CA TYR A 135 5.28 -15.64 1.59
C TYR A 135 6.65 -16.31 1.69
N SER A 136 6.73 -17.37 2.50
CA SER A 136 7.94 -18.16 2.65
C SER A 136 8.26 -18.89 1.35
N ASP A 137 9.52 -18.88 0.95
CA ASP A 137 9.94 -19.61 -0.23
C ASP A 137 10.11 -21.10 0.09
N ALA A 138 9.11 -21.90 -0.29
CA ALA A 138 9.17 -23.36 -0.15
C ALA A 138 10.30 -24.03 -0.96
N SER A 139 10.94 -23.32 -1.90
CA SER A 139 12.09 -23.85 -2.66
C SER A 139 13.43 -23.71 -1.93
N GLY A 140 13.47 -22.98 -0.81
CA GLY A 140 14.68 -22.80 0.01
C GLY A 140 15.79 -21.96 -0.63
N LYS A 141 15.52 -21.29 -1.76
CA LYS A 141 16.51 -20.44 -2.45
C LYS A 141 16.60 -19.05 -1.81
N GLU A 142 15.48 -18.53 -1.34
CA GLU A 142 15.40 -17.27 -0.60
C GLU A 142 14.65 -17.49 0.72
N GLN A 143 14.74 -16.54 1.65
CA GLN A 143 13.94 -16.61 2.89
C GLN A 143 12.49 -16.18 2.64
N TRP A 144 12.27 -15.22 1.74
CA TRP A 144 10.98 -14.59 1.47
C TRP A 144 10.80 -14.34 -0.03
N LYS A 145 9.63 -14.69 -0.56
CA LYS A 145 9.20 -14.29 -1.89
C LYS A 145 8.09 -13.26 -1.82
N THR A 146 8.14 -12.31 -2.75
CA THR A 146 7.11 -11.29 -2.94
C THR A 146 6.03 -11.83 -3.88
N ARG A 147 4.77 -11.77 -3.43
CA ARG A 147 3.64 -12.23 -4.23
C ARG A 147 3.40 -11.27 -5.39
N GLY A 148 3.22 -11.84 -6.59
CA GLY A 148 3.02 -11.06 -7.81
C GLY A 148 4.22 -10.21 -8.25
N LYS A 149 5.41 -10.38 -7.66
CA LYS A 149 6.61 -9.59 -8.00
C LYS A 149 6.89 -9.57 -9.51
N ASN A 150 7.04 -10.75 -10.12
CA ASN A 150 7.30 -10.89 -11.56
C ASN A 150 6.18 -10.31 -12.45
N LEU A 151 4.98 -10.09 -11.88
CA LEU A 151 3.83 -9.53 -12.59
C LEU A 151 3.76 -8.00 -12.47
N LEU A 152 4.51 -7.40 -11.53
CA LEU A 152 4.59 -5.96 -11.32
C LEU A 152 5.97 -5.37 -11.64
N GLU A 153 7.00 -6.21 -11.83
CA GLU A 153 8.38 -5.79 -12.13
C GLU A 153 8.49 -4.90 -13.38
N HIS A 154 7.62 -5.09 -14.38
CA HIS A 154 7.58 -4.22 -15.56
C HIS A 154 6.87 -2.88 -15.33
N LEU A 155 6.12 -2.75 -14.24
CA LEU A 155 5.39 -1.53 -13.88
C LEU A 155 6.18 -0.68 -12.89
N THR A 156 6.93 -1.30 -11.99
CA THR A 156 7.78 -0.57 -11.06
C THR A 156 9.04 -1.35 -10.65
N PRO A 157 10.21 -0.69 -10.70
CA PRO A 157 11.41 -1.23 -10.07
C PRO A 157 11.37 -1.09 -8.53
N ALA A 158 10.57 -0.17 -7.98
CA ALA A 158 10.46 0.11 -6.54
C ALA A 158 9.67 -0.99 -5.81
N ASN A 159 10.35 -2.10 -5.54
CA ASN A 159 9.83 -3.26 -4.81
C ASN A 159 10.32 -3.24 -3.37
N TRP A 160 9.55 -2.61 -2.50
CA TRP A 160 9.86 -2.45 -1.09
C TRP A 160 9.42 -3.67 -0.29
N ARG A 161 10.07 -3.91 0.85
CA ARG A 161 9.74 -5.02 1.76
C ARG A 161 9.65 -4.54 3.20
N LEU A 162 8.56 -4.88 3.88
CA LEU A 162 8.37 -4.60 5.30
C LEU A 162 8.29 -5.91 6.10
N THR A 163 9.22 -6.11 7.03
CA THR A 163 9.32 -7.32 7.86
C THR A 163 9.43 -7.01 9.34
N ILE A 164 9.17 -8.02 10.18
CA ILE A 164 9.40 -7.96 11.63
C ILE A 164 10.87 -8.26 11.93
N ILE A 165 11.50 -7.46 12.81
CA ILE A 165 12.83 -7.77 13.33
C ILE A 165 12.70 -8.88 14.38
N GLU A 166 13.49 -9.95 14.26
CA GLU A 166 13.52 -11.03 15.26
C GLU A 166 13.74 -10.49 16.68
N GLY A 167 12.89 -10.93 17.62
CA GLY A 167 12.96 -10.54 19.03
C GLY A 167 12.38 -9.16 19.37
N GLY A 168 11.90 -8.38 18.40
CA GLY A 168 11.31 -7.05 18.64
C GLY A 168 9.83 -6.96 18.27
N LEU A 169 8.93 -7.06 19.27
CA LEU A 169 7.47 -7.01 19.05
C LEU A 169 7.00 -5.81 18.21
N GLN A 170 7.60 -4.64 18.43
CA GLN A 170 7.27 -3.39 17.73
C GLN A 170 8.29 -2.97 16.66
N LYS A 171 9.39 -3.72 16.49
CA LYS A 171 10.48 -3.34 15.59
C LYS A 171 10.26 -3.93 14.21
N ARG A 172 10.48 -3.11 13.18
CA ARG A 172 10.25 -3.44 11.78
C ARG A 172 11.44 -3.02 10.96
N THR A 173 11.68 -3.73 9.87
CA THR A 173 12.65 -3.34 8.85
C THR A 173 11.90 -3.04 7.58
N LEU A 174 12.05 -1.82 7.06
CA LEU A 174 11.65 -1.44 5.72
C LEU A 174 12.89 -1.47 4.83
N LEU A 175 12.91 -2.37 3.86
CA LEU A 175 13.86 -2.32 2.76
C LEU A 175 13.22 -1.50 1.63
N ALA A 176 13.68 -0.26 1.46
CA ALA A 176 13.25 0.66 0.42
C ALA A 176 14.39 0.77 -0.60
N GLU A 177 14.26 0.10 -1.75
CA GLU A 177 15.32 0.00 -2.76
C GLU A 177 16.63 -0.56 -2.19
N GLU A 178 17.71 0.23 -2.16
CA GLU A 178 19.01 -0.14 -1.57
C GLU A 178 19.13 0.26 -0.09
N GLU A 179 18.15 0.97 0.46
CA GLU A 179 18.15 1.46 1.84
C GLU A 179 17.42 0.50 2.78
N THR A 180 18.03 0.25 3.93
CA THR A 180 17.42 -0.51 5.02
C THR A 180 17.12 0.44 6.18
N ILE A 181 15.84 0.64 6.46
CA ILE A 181 15.36 1.56 7.49
C ILE A 181 14.75 0.75 8.63
N GLN A 182 15.22 1.01 9.85
CA GLN A 182 14.61 0.45 11.05
C GLN A 182 13.47 1.36 11.50
N LEU A 183 12.29 0.77 11.68
CA LEU A 183 11.11 1.47 12.13
C LEU A 183 10.58 0.86 13.42
N GLN A 184 9.88 1.66 14.20
CA GLN A 184 9.10 1.19 15.34
C GLN A 184 7.63 1.52 15.13
N ILE A 185 6.75 0.52 15.27
CA ILE A 185 5.30 0.73 15.17
C ILE A 185 4.70 1.03 16.56
N ASN A 186 3.83 2.04 16.62
CA ASN A 186 3.08 2.48 17.79
C ASN A 186 1.65 2.89 17.36
N ASP A 187 0.86 3.46 18.26
CA ASP A 187 -0.53 3.87 17.97
C ASP A 187 -0.62 4.91 16.83
N GLU A 188 0.30 5.87 16.76
CA GLU A 188 0.35 6.94 15.75
C GLU A 188 0.99 6.49 14.42
N GLY A 189 1.40 5.23 14.30
CA GLY A 189 2.01 4.67 13.10
C GLY A 189 3.46 4.24 13.32
N PHE A 190 4.30 4.43 12.31
CA PHE A 190 5.72 4.12 12.30
C PHE A 190 6.56 5.36 12.59
N SER A 191 7.55 5.18 13.47
CA SER A 191 8.51 6.20 13.89
C SER A 191 9.94 5.80 13.66
#